data_AF-A0A510DSP1-F1
#
_entry.id   AF-A0A510DSP1-F1
#
_cell.length_a   1.000
_cell.length_b   1.000
_cell.length_c   1.000
_cell.angle_alpha   90.00
_cell.angle_beta   90.00
_cell.angle_gamma   90.00
#
_symmetry.space_group_name_H-M   'P 1'
#
loop_
_entity.id
_entity.type
_entity.pdbx_description
1 polymer ?
#
loop_
_entity_poly.entity_id
_entity_poly.type
_entity_poly.pdbx_seq_one_letter_code
_entity_poly.pdbx_strand_id
1 'polypeptide(L)' 'MKIERKRYFDLYGPTVGDSLRLADTDLWITLEKDLISHGDELVFGAGKTSRDGIGVYPLASKEEERIL' A
#
# COMPACT_ATOMS: atom_id res chain seq x y z
N MET A 1 12.04 1.36 12.88
CA MET A 1 12.90 0.49 12.05
C MET A 1 12.99 1.12 10.67
N LYS A 2 14.12 1.03 9.95
CA LYS A 2 14.24 1.58 8.59
C LYS A 2 14.44 0.43 7.62
N ILE A 3 13.73 0.48 6.49
CA ILE A 3 13.88 -0.44 5.38
C ILE A 3 14.59 0.29 4.23
N GLU A 4 15.41 -0.43 3.49
CA GLU A 4 16.08 0.11 2.31
C GLU A 4 15.04 0.37 1.21
N ARG A 5 15.20 1.45 0.42
CA ARG A 5 14.17 1.94 -0.51
C ARG A 5 13.87 0.94 -1.62
N LYS A 6 14.88 0.29 -2.20
CA LYS A 6 14.67 -0.78 -3.19
C LYS A 6 13.95 -1.96 -2.57
N ARG A 7 14.28 -2.34 -1.32
CA ARG A 7 13.55 -3.42 -0.64
C ARG A 7 12.09 -3.06 -0.36
N TYR A 8 11.78 -1.81 -0.02
CA TYR A 8 10.40 -1.33 0.10
C TYR A 8 9.66 -1.46 -1.24
N PHE A 9 10.28 -0.99 -2.33
CA PHE A 9 9.75 -1.09 -3.68
C PHE A 9 9.42 -2.54 -4.07
N ASP A 10 10.34 -3.47 -3.80
CA ASP A 10 10.16 -4.89 -4.10
C ASP A 10 9.00 -5.56 -3.31
N LEU A 11 8.62 -5.00 -2.15
CA LEU A 11 7.60 -5.57 -1.26
C LEU A 11 6.22 -4.94 -1.44
N TYR A 12 6.19 -3.61 -1.56
CA TYR A 12 4.95 -2.82 -1.49
C TYR A 12 4.72 -2.00 -2.76
N GLY A 13 5.71 -1.94 -3.64
CA GLY A 13 5.67 -1.12 -4.84
C GLY A 13 6.22 0.29 -4.61
N PRO A 14 6.10 1.15 -5.64
CA PRO A 14 6.63 2.50 -5.64
C PRO A 14 5.92 3.41 -4.61
N THR A 15 6.64 4.39 -4.08
CA THR A 15 6.12 5.45 -3.21
C THR A 15 6.52 6.85 -3.71
N VAL A 16 6.22 7.91 -2.96
CA VAL A 16 6.43 9.32 -3.39
C VAL A 16 7.83 9.56 -3.95
N GLY A 17 7.87 10.16 -5.14
CA GLY A 17 9.09 10.48 -5.86
C GLY A 17 9.68 9.35 -6.69
N ASP A 18 9.14 8.13 -6.61
CA ASP A 18 9.47 7.08 -7.57
C ASP A 18 8.78 7.37 -8.92
N SER A 19 9.48 7.05 -10.02
CA SER A 19 8.95 7.18 -11.37
C SER A 19 8.81 5.82 -12.05
N LEU A 20 7.71 5.63 -12.77
CA LEU A 20 7.41 4.40 -13.51
C LEU A 20 7.24 4.73 -15.00
N ARG A 21 7.80 3.87 -15.85
CA ARG A 21 7.57 3.92 -17.29
C ARG A 21 6.24 3.25 -17.63
N LEU A 22 5.44 3.88 -18.48
CA LEU A 22 4.19 3.30 -18.96
C LEU A 22 4.44 2.32 -20.11
N ALA A 23 4.45 1.04 -19.78
CA ALA A 23 4.73 -0.05 -20.70
C ALA A 23 6.06 0.17 -21.48
N ASP A 24 6.05 -0.01 -22.78
CA ASP A 24 7.19 0.20 -23.69
C ASP A 24 7.25 1.61 -24.28
N THR A 25 6.34 2.52 -23.91
CA THR A 25 6.34 3.92 -24.35
C THR A 25 7.42 4.73 -23.66
N ASP A 26 7.74 5.93 -24.14
CA ASP A 26 8.66 6.85 -23.43
C ASP A 26 7.93 7.78 -22.43
N LEU A 27 6.74 7.38 -21.98
CA LEU A 27 5.96 8.13 -21.00
C LEU A 27 6.34 7.68 -19.59
N TRP A 28 6.61 8.66 -18.72
CA TRP A 28 6.94 8.45 -17.32
C TRP A 28 5.91 9.12 -16.42
N ILE A 29 5.50 8.41 -15.38
CA ILE A 29 4.69 8.96 -14.30
C ILE A 29 5.52 9.01 -13.02
N THR A 30 5.28 10.01 -12.17
CA THR A 30 5.92 10.13 -10.86
C THR A 30 4.85 10.13 -9.80
N LEU A 31 5.06 9.36 -8.73
CA LEU A 31 4.11 9.34 -7.62
C LEU A 31 4.20 10.64 -6.83
N GLU A 32 3.09 11.38 -6.80
CA GLU A 32 2.99 12.68 -6.13
C GLU A 32 2.64 12.54 -4.65
N LYS A 33 1.84 11.53 -4.30
CA LYS A 33 1.36 11.28 -2.94
C LYS A 33 1.22 9.79 -2.69
N ASP A 34 1.62 9.39 -1.49
CA ASP A 34 1.34 8.10 -0.89
C ASP A 34 0.50 8.37 0.36
N LEU A 35 -0.68 7.74 0.43
CA LEU A 35 -1.62 7.93 1.53
C LEU A 35 -1.41 6.87 2.63
N ILE A 36 -0.49 5.93 2.41
CA ILE A 36 -0.21 4.85 3.34
C ILE A 36 0.80 5.34 4.39
N SER A 37 0.54 5.02 5.66
CA SER A 37 1.53 5.16 6.72
C SER A 37 2.58 4.06 6.59
N HIS A 38 3.85 4.43 6.38
CA HIS A 38 4.92 3.46 6.20
C HIS A 38 5.08 2.52 7.41
N GLY A 39 4.90 1.23 7.18
CA GLY A 39 4.85 0.17 8.19
C GLY A 39 3.46 -0.45 8.38
N ASP A 40 2.40 0.23 7.93
CA ASP A 40 1.00 -0.24 8.02
C ASP A 40 0.46 -0.72 6.66
N GLU A 41 1.35 -1.09 5.73
CA GLU A 41 0.95 -1.55 4.41
C GLU A 41 0.07 -2.81 4.52
N LEU A 42 -1.12 -2.76 3.90
CA LEU A 42 -2.03 -3.89 3.88
C LEU A 42 -1.62 -4.90 2.80
N VAL A 43 -1.17 -6.07 3.23
CA VAL A 43 -0.69 -7.15 2.37
C VAL A 43 -1.47 -8.41 2.64
N PHE A 44 -1.95 -9.04 1.57
CA PHE A 44 -2.66 -10.31 1.63
C PHE A 44 -1.71 -11.51 1.62
N GLY A 45 -2.08 -12.58 2.32
CA GLY A 45 -1.36 -13.85 2.34
C GLY A 45 -1.24 -14.47 3.72
N ALA A 46 -0.76 -15.71 3.78
CA ALA A 46 -0.58 -16.44 5.03
C ALA A 46 0.41 -15.69 5.96
N GLY A 47 -0.05 -15.33 7.16
CA GLY A 47 0.74 -14.61 8.15
C GLY A 47 1.02 -13.14 7.84
N LYS A 48 0.28 -12.53 6.90
CA LYS A 48 0.44 -11.12 6.52
C LYS A 48 -0.52 -10.19 7.27
N THR A 49 -0.50 -8.92 6.90
CA THR A 49 -1.22 -7.84 7.59
C THR A 49 -2.70 -7.77 7.24
N SER A 50 -3.19 -8.46 6.22
CA SER A 50 -4.63 -8.58 5.96
C SER A 50 -5.19 -9.86 6.61
N ARG A 51 -5.55 -9.77 7.89
CA ARG A 51 -6.13 -10.89 8.66
C ARG A 51 -7.07 -10.40 9.75
N ASP A 52 -7.90 -11.30 10.29
CA ASP A 52 -8.77 -10.93 11.41
C ASP A 52 -7.97 -10.37 12.59
N GLY A 53 -8.43 -9.23 13.12
CA GLY A 53 -7.80 -8.49 14.21
C GLY A 53 -6.58 -7.64 13.82
N ILE A 54 -6.08 -7.72 12.59
CA ILE A 54 -4.94 -6.92 12.08
C ILE A 54 -5.26 -6.50 10.65
N GLY A 55 -5.52 -5.22 10.42
CA GLY A 55 -5.78 -4.65 9.09
C GLY A 55 -7.14 -4.96 8.48
N VAL A 56 -7.87 -5.97 8.98
CA VAL A 56 -9.25 -6.30 8.55
C VAL A 56 -10.16 -6.44 9.76
N TYR A 57 -11.34 -5.84 9.68
CA TYR A 57 -12.41 -6.02 10.66
C TYR A 57 -13.52 -6.89 10.04
N PRO A 58 -13.75 -8.13 10.54
CA PRO A 58 -14.63 -9.10 9.88
C PRO A 58 -16.11 -8.73 9.95
N LEU A 59 -16.48 -7.81 10.83
CA LEU A 59 -17.87 -7.37 11.02
C LEU A 59 -18.19 -6.05 10.30
N ALA A 60 -17.23 -5.47 9.58
CA ALA A 60 -17.43 -4.20 8.90
C ALA A 60 -18.60 -4.31 7.90
N SER A 61 -19.67 -3.55 8.17
CA SER A 61 -20.86 -3.50 7.33
C SER A 61 -21.00 -2.12 6.67
N LYS A 62 -21.62 -2.06 5.49
CA LYS A 62 -21.81 -0.80 4.74
C LYS A 62 -22.60 0.29 5.49
N GLU A 63 -23.34 -0.07 6.55
CA GLU A 63 -24.14 0.89 7.33
C GLU A 63 -23.29 1.69 8.33
N GLU A 64 -22.15 1.16 8.78
CA GLU A 64 -21.27 1.81 9.76
C GLU A 64 -20.36 2.88 9.14
N GLU A 65 -20.08 2.79 7.84
CA GLU A 65 -19.30 3.80 7.09
C GLU A 65 -19.97 5.19 7.04
N ARG A 66 -21.27 5.28 7.37
CA ARG A 66 -22.06 6.52 7.27
C ARG A 66 -22.07 7.36 8.55
N ILE A 67 -21.43 6.87 9.62
CA ILE A 67 -21.40 7.51 10.96
C ILE A 67 -19.99 8.03 11.31
N LEU A 68 -19.00 7.77 10.47
CA LEU A 68 -17.67 8.39 10.51
C LEU A 68 -17.56 9.50 9.46
#